data_AF-K6U6W4-F1
#
_entry.id   AF-K6U6W4-F1
#
_cell.length_a   1.000
_cell.length_b   1.000
_cell.length_c   1.000
_cell.angle_alpha   90.00
_cell.angle_beta   90.00
_cell.angle_gamma   90.00
#
_symmetry.space_group_name_H-M   'P 1'
#
loop_
_entity.id
_entity.type
_entity.pdbx_description
1 polymer ?
#
loop_
_entity_poly.entity_id
_entity_poly.type
_entity_poly.pdbx_seq_one_letter_code
_entity_poly.pdbx_strand_id
1 'polypeptide(L)'
;MVSMKINVDIFSGFLGAGKTMLIKKLLNEKAYGKNTIIIENEFGEVGIDGDILKESNIEIKEINSGCICCQVSGNFGEAVLEVINKYKPNNIIIEPSGVAKLSEILNILQGTKFQENLEIRNIITLIDIRNYDMYLKNFKEFYENQIRKANKIVLSRSQLVDKTKINDTIDSLRKLNSRAEIIYKPWESLNAKDFLIINNVENKIEIPLTKPENIKALRREKSHNAKEVFESYPIEIDENTSVQEIQKKFEFIANSEKYGNILRAKGILRGIDGVYYQFDYVPNEFKSREIRWSNKKVVSIIGSKLNKKELLKLFK
;
A
#
# COMPACT_ATOMS: atom_id res chain seq x y z
N MET A 1 -9.87 -23.78 27.67
CA MET A 1 -8.63 -23.14 27.16
C MET A 1 -9.07 -22.00 26.25
N VAL A 2 -8.66 -20.77 26.53
CA VAL A 2 -8.96 -19.64 25.61
C VAL A 2 -8.10 -19.86 24.37
N SER A 3 -8.75 -20.08 23.21
CA SER A 3 -8.06 -20.12 21.93
C SER A 3 -7.34 -18.78 21.74
N MET A 4 -6.01 -18.80 21.58
CA MET A 4 -5.26 -17.58 21.28
C MET A 4 -5.68 -17.08 19.89
N LYS A 5 -6.10 -15.82 19.82
CA LYS A 5 -6.43 -15.15 18.55
C LYS A 5 -5.17 -14.95 17.72
N ILE A 6 -5.33 -15.02 16.40
CA ILE A 6 -4.30 -14.71 15.43
C ILE A 6 -4.15 -13.19 15.36
N ASN A 7 -2.92 -12.71 15.55
CA ASN A 7 -2.64 -11.29 15.51
C ASN A 7 -2.64 -10.77 14.06
N VAL A 8 -3.28 -9.63 13.83
CA VAL A 8 -3.33 -8.99 12.52
C VAL A 8 -2.73 -7.59 12.60
N ASP A 9 -1.73 -7.33 11.76
CA ASP A 9 -1.19 -5.99 11.54
C ASP A 9 -1.46 -5.56 10.10
N ILE A 10 -2.07 -4.39 9.93
CA ILE A 10 -2.44 -3.85 8.61
C ILE A 10 -1.51 -2.68 8.29
N PHE A 11 -0.87 -2.75 7.12
CA PHE A 11 -0.01 -1.70 6.59
C PHE A 11 -0.72 -1.05 5.41
N SER A 12 -1.40 0.07 5.64
CA SER A 12 -2.09 0.86 4.63
C SER A 12 -1.27 2.07 4.22
N GLY A 13 -1.77 2.82 3.25
CA GLY A 13 -1.10 3.99 2.66
C GLY A 13 -1.20 3.99 1.15
N PHE A 14 -1.26 5.18 0.59
CA PHE A 14 -1.46 5.38 -0.84
C PHE A 14 -0.28 4.84 -1.68
N LEU A 15 -0.45 4.82 -3.00
CA LEU A 15 0.53 4.26 -3.93
C LEU A 15 1.92 4.88 -3.70
N GLY A 16 2.96 4.05 -3.62
CA GLY A 16 4.34 4.48 -3.39
C GLY A 16 4.71 4.94 -1.98
N ALA A 17 3.79 4.91 -1.00
CA ALA A 17 4.06 5.39 0.35
C ALA A 17 5.16 4.60 1.12
N GLY A 18 5.63 3.47 0.58
CA GLY A 18 6.72 2.67 1.17
C GLY A 18 6.26 1.52 2.08
N LYS A 19 5.02 1.05 1.90
CA LYS A 19 4.40 -0.03 2.71
C LYS A 19 5.24 -1.30 2.74
N THR A 20 5.47 -1.90 1.57
CA THR A 20 6.29 -3.11 1.39
C THR A 20 7.71 -2.92 1.95
N MET A 21 8.30 -1.73 1.77
CA MET A 21 9.64 -1.42 2.29
C MET A 21 9.65 -1.43 3.83
N LEU A 22 8.62 -0.86 4.48
CA LEU A 22 8.51 -0.92 5.93
C LEU A 22 8.32 -2.35 6.41
N ILE A 23 7.43 -3.12 5.78
CA ILE A 23 7.19 -4.52 6.11
C ILE A 23 8.50 -5.30 6.06
N LYS A 24 9.26 -5.22 4.96
CA LYS A 24 10.59 -5.85 4.85
C LYS A 24 11.52 -5.49 5.99
N LYS A 25 11.61 -4.19 6.30
CA LYS A 25 12.48 -3.70 7.36
C LYS A 25 12.12 -4.35 8.70
N LEU A 26 10.83 -4.42 9.02
CA LEU A 26 10.35 -5.09 10.25
C LEU A 26 10.63 -6.60 10.26
N LEU A 27 10.50 -7.27 9.11
CA LEU A 27 10.83 -8.69 8.99
C LEU A 27 12.33 -8.96 9.17
N ASN A 28 13.18 -8.13 8.58
CA ASN A 28 14.64 -8.21 8.71
C ASN A 28 15.10 -7.94 10.15
N GLU A 29 14.39 -7.07 10.87
CA GLU A 29 14.58 -6.81 12.30
C GLU A 29 13.98 -7.91 13.20
N LYS A 30 13.45 -8.99 12.60
CA LYS A 30 12.82 -10.13 13.30
C LYS A 30 11.70 -9.69 14.25
N ALA A 31 10.99 -8.63 13.88
CA ALA A 31 9.88 -8.11 14.68
C ALA A 31 8.66 -9.05 14.68
N TYR A 32 8.63 -9.99 13.75
CA TYR A 32 7.61 -11.01 13.59
C TYR A 32 8.20 -12.41 13.84
N GLY A 33 7.39 -13.28 14.47
CA GLY A 33 7.78 -14.65 14.76
C GLY A 33 7.76 -15.57 13.53
N LYS A 34 8.30 -16.79 13.68
CA LYS A 34 8.48 -17.78 12.60
C LYS A 34 7.20 -18.21 11.87
N ASN A 35 6.02 -18.07 12.47
CA ASN A 35 4.73 -18.45 11.88
C ASN A 35 3.91 -17.20 11.52
N THR A 36 4.47 -16.36 10.66
CA THR A 36 3.85 -15.12 10.18
C THR A 36 3.57 -15.25 8.70
N ILE A 37 2.32 -15.02 8.29
CA ILE A 37 1.91 -15.00 6.89
C ILE A 37 1.68 -13.57 6.45
N ILE A 38 2.11 -13.23 5.23
CA ILE A 38 1.87 -11.93 4.61
C ILE A 38 0.82 -12.12 3.53
N ILE A 39 -0.24 -11.31 3.57
CA ILE A 39 -1.26 -11.20 2.54
C ILE A 39 -1.07 -9.85 1.87
N GLU A 40 -0.44 -9.85 0.71
CA GLU A 40 -0.23 -8.67 -0.12
C GLU A 40 -1.24 -8.65 -1.28
N ASN A 41 -1.75 -7.46 -1.59
CA ASN A 41 -2.63 -7.24 -2.73
C ASN A 41 -2.17 -6.05 -3.56
N GLU A 42 -1.96 -6.27 -4.86
CA GLU A 42 -1.56 -5.23 -5.80
C GLU A 42 -2.66 -4.90 -6.82
N PHE A 43 -2.81 -3.61 -7.16
CA PHE A 43 -3.85 -3.17 -8.10
C PHE A 43 -3.32 -3.11 -9.52
N GLY A 44 -3.86 -3.96 -10.39
CA GLY A 44 -3.59 -3.87 -11.83
C GLY A 44 -2.12 -4.03 -12.22
N GLU A 45 -1.32 -4.64 -11.35
CA GLU A 45 0.09 -4.90 -11.60
C GLU A 45 0.30 -6.31 -12.16
N VAL A 46 1.21 -6.41 -13.12
CA VAL A 46 1.80 -7.70 -13.46
C VAL A 46 2.64 -8.09 -12.25
N GLY A 47 2.43 -9.25 -11.62
CA GLY A 47 3.02 -9.64 -10.32
C GLY A 47 4.55 -9.50 -10.25
N ILE A 48 5.01 -8.29 -9.95
CA ILE A 48 6.41 -7.85 -10.01
C ILE A 48 6.96 -7.65 -8.58
N ASP A 49 6.10 -7.38 -7.59
CA ASP A 49 6.51 -7.20 -6.18
C ASP A 49 6.58 -8.51 -5.38
N GLY A 50 6.02 -9.61 -5.87
CA GLY A 50 6.08 -10.91 -5.20
C GLY A 50 7.50 -11.43 -4.94
N ASP A 51 8.47 -11.05 -5.78
CA ASP A 51 9.88 -11.45 -5.63
C ASP A 51 10.62 -10.66 -4.54
N ILE A 52 10.12 -9.48 -4.22
CA ILE A 52 10.75 -8.51 -3.32
C ILE A 52 10.73 -9.03 -1.88
N LEU A 53 9.71 -9.77 -1.46
CA LEU A 53 9.60 -10.26 -0.08
C LEU A 53 10.38 -11.57 0.16
N LYS A 54 10.61 -12.41 -0.87
CA LYS A 54 11.18 -13.77 -0.76
C LYS A 54 12.60 -13.86 -0.17
N GLU A 55 13.29 -12.73 0.03
CA GLU A 55 14.63 -12.66 0.61
C GLU A 55 14.67 -12.80 2.14
N SER A 56 13.52 -12.87 2.81
CA SER A 56 13.45 -13.09 4.27
C SER A 56 13.22 -14.57 4.63
N ASN A 57 13.75 -15.05 5.76
CA ASN A 57 13.56 -16.43 6.28
C ASN A 57 12.11 -16.72 6.76
N ILE A 58 11.11 -16.09 6.16
CA ILE A 58 9.70 -16.11 6.55
C ILE A 58 8.92 -16.69 5.38
N GLU A 59 7.99 -17.59 5.67
CA GLU A 59 7.12 -18.17 4.63
C GLU A 59 6.18 -17.08 4.10
N ILE A 60 6.55 -16.50 2.96
CA ILE A 60 5.76 -15.48 2.29
C ILE A 60 4.90 -16.17 1.26
N LYS A 61 3.58 -16.07 1.46
CA LYS A 61 2.61 -16.58 0.51
C LYS A 61 1.91 -15.43 -0.18
N GLU A 62 2.36 -15.14 -1.40
CA GLU A 62 1.63 -14.26 -2.31
C GLU A 62 0.31 -14.93 -2.70
N ILE A 63 -0.81 -14.34 -2.28
CA ILE A 63 -2.13 -14.80 -2.69
C ILE A 63 -2.59 -13.91 -3.81
N ASN A 64 -2.28 -14.33 -5.03
CA ASN A 64 -2.82 -13.75 -6.26
C ASN A 64 -4.27 -14.18 -6.45
N SER A 65 -5.15 -13.72 -5.56
CA SER A 65 -6.59 -13.74 -5.74
C SER A 65 -6.93 -12.66 -6.77
N GLY A 66 -6.80 -13.00 -8.06
CA GLY A 66 -6.93 -12.10 -9.22
C GLY A 66 -7.80 -10.88 -8.93
N CYS A 67 -7.17 -9.70 -8.86
CA CYS A 67 -7.78 -8.45 -8.41
C CYS A 67 -8.68 -8.68 -7.17
N ILE A 68 -8.17 -8.49 -5.95
CA ILE A 68 -9.02 -8.31 -4.76
C ILE A 68 -9.97 -7.09 -4.90
N CYS A 69 -9.78 -6.28 -5.96
CA CYS A 69 -10.75 -5.28 -6.42
C CYS A 69 -11.81 -5.80 -7.42
N CYS A 70 -11.79 -7.06 -7.88
CA CYS A 70 -12.70 -7.60 -8.90
C CYS A 70 -14.09 -7.98 -8.40
N GLN A 71 -14.27 -8.33 -7.14
CA GLN A 71 -15.58 -8.45 -6.51
C GLN A 71 -15.36 -8.19 -5.01
N VAL A 72 -15.91 -7.05 -4.57
CA VAL A 72 -15.80 -6.53 -3.21
C VAL A 72 -16.23 -7.60 -2.22
N SER A 73 -15.45 -7.75 -1.15
CA SER A 73 -15.75 -8.47 0.09
C SER A 73 -15.81 -10.01 0.11
N GLY A 74 -16.17 -10.71 -0.97
CA GLY A 74 -16.22 -12.18 -0.97
C GLY A 74 -14.84 -12.84 -0.96
N ASN A 75 -14.00 -12.51 -1.94
CA ASN A 75 -12.72 -13.19 -2.18
C ASN A 75 -11.66 -12.88 -1.11
N PHE A 76 -11.57 -11.65 -0.62
CA PHE A 76 -10.57 -11.31 0.43
C PHE A 76 -10.83 -12.04 1.75
N GLY A 77 -12.08 -12.07 2.21
CA GLY A 77 -12.44 -12.82 3.42
C GLY A 77 -12.17 -14.32 3.25
N GLU A 78 -12.55 -14.90 2.11
CA GLU A 78 -12.26 -16.30 1.79
C GLU A 78 -10.76 -16.61 1.75
N ALA A 79 -9.95 -15.75 1.15
CA ALA A 79 -8.49 -15.89 1.13
C ALA A 79 -7.89 -15.86 2.55
N VAL A 80 -8.36 -14.94 3.40
CA VAL A 80 -7.94 -14.89 4.81
C VAL A 80 -8.34 -16.18 5.54
N LEU A 81 -9.55 -16.70 5.31
CA LEU A 81 -9.99 -17.97 5.91
C LEU A 81 -9.17 -19.16 5.40
N GLU A 82 -8.83 -19.22 4.12
CA GLU A 82 -7.95 -20.26 3.56
C GLU A 82 -6.60 -20.23 4.27
N VAL A 83 -6.02 -19.03 4.45
CA VAL A 83 -4.76 -18.85 5.17
C VAL A 83 -4.85 -19.39 6.59
N ILE A 84 -5.89 -18.98 7.32
CA ILE A 84 -6.11 -19.39 8.70
C ILE A 84 -6.22 -20.92 8.80
N ASN A 85 -7.05 -21.53 7.94
CA ASN A 85 -7.33 -22.97 8.00
C ASN A 85 -6.13 -23.82 7.57
N LYS A 86 -5.40 -23.39 6.53
CA LYS A 86 -4.30 -24.16 5.94
C LYS A 86 -3.00 -24.02 6.72
N TYR A 87 -2.65 -22.81 7.16
CA TYR A 87 -1.34 -22.52 7.74
C TYR A 87 -1.38 -22.35 9.25
N LYS A 88 -2.56 -22.07 9.83
CA LYS A 88 -2.73 -21.81 11.27
C LYS A 88 -1.68 -20.82 11.81
N PRO A 89 -1.58 -19.61 11.22
CA PRO A 89 -0.52 -18.67 11.55
C PRO A 89 -0.68 -18.08 12.95
N ASN A 90 0.42 -17.62 13.55
CA ASN A 90 0.38 -16.82 14.79
C ASN A 90 0.12 -15.35 14.48
N ASN A 91 0.65 -14.86 13.35
CA ASN A 91 0.47 -13.49 12.89
C ASN A 91 0.11 -13.45 11.41
N ILE A 92 -0.73 -12.50 11.03
CA ILE A 92 -1.03 -12.14 9.64
C ILE A 92 -0.65 -10.67 9.46
N ILE A 93 0.19 -10.40 8.46
CA ILE A 93 0.46 -9.05 7.96
C ILE A 93 -0.42 -8.85 6.73
N ILE A 94 -1.16 -7.74 6.68
CA ILE A 94 -2.02 -7.41 5.53
C ILE A 94 -1.52 -6.12 4.90
N GLU A 95 -1.08 -6.21 3.65
CA GLU A 95 -0.80 -5.06 2.78
C GLU A 95 -1.91 -4.96 1.73
N PRO A 96 -2.95 -4.14 1.96
CA PRO A 96 -3.92 -3.85 0.92
C PRO A 96 -3.29 -2.98 -0.18
N SER A 97 -3.92 -3.00 -1.36
CA SER A 97 -3.58 -2.09 -2.46
C SER A 97 -3.57 -0.63 -1.99
N GLY A 98 -2.66 0.17 -2.55
CA GLY A 98 -2.55 1.59 -2.23
C GLY A 98 -3.83 2.41 -2.46
N VAL A 99 -4.72 1.94 -3.33
CA VAL A 99 -6.01 2.60 -3.60
C VAL A 99 -7.19 1.99 -2.83
N ALA A 100 -6.94 0.99 -1.98
CA ALA A 100 -7.99 0.35 -1.19
C ALA A 100 -8.49 1.28 -0.07
N LYS A 101 -9.79 1.21 0.22
CA LYS A 101 -10.38 1.82 1.41
C LYS A 101 -10.16 0.92 2.60
N LEU A 102 -9.54 1.48 3.64
CA LEU A 102 -9.25 0.77 4.87
C LEU A 102 -10.55 0.37 5.60
N SER A 103 -11.63 1.16 5.48
CA SER A 103 -12.93 0.78 6.05
C SER A 103 -13.49 -0.52 5.49
N GLU A 104 -13.29 -0.81 4.21
CA GLU A 104 -13.79 -2.05 3.58
C GLU A 104 -13.05 -3.28 4.12
N ILE A 105 -11.72 -3.18 4.26
CA ILE A 105 -10.88 -4.23 4.83
C ILE A 105 -11.26 -4.47 6.30
N LEU A 106 -11.40 -3.41 7.10
CA LEU A 106 -11.77 -3.52 8.51
C LEU A 106 -13.15 -4.13 8.68
N ASN A 107 -14.15 -3.74 7.88
CA ASN A 107 -15.50 -4.30 7.95
C ASN A 107 -15.50 -5.82 7.71
N ILE A 108 -14.63 -6.32 6.81
CA ILE A 108 -14.49 -7.77 6.57
C ILE A 108 -13.86 -8.44 7.79
N LEU A 109 -12.70 -7.95 8.26
CA LEU A 109 -11.93 -8.56 9.34
C LEU A 109 -12.61 -8.47 10.72
N GLN A 110 -13.49 -7.50 10.91
CA GLN A 110 -14.31 -7.35 12.12
C GLN A 110 -15.66 -8.06 12.00
N GLY A 111 -15.96 -8.66 10.86
CA GLY A 111 -17.16 -9.46 10.66
C GLY A 111 -17.19 -10.69 11.57
N THR A 112 -18.39 -11.21 11.80
CA THR A 112 -18.65 -12.34 12.72
C THR A 112 -17.80 -13.57 12.41
N LYS A 113 -17.45 -13.81 11.13
CA LYS A 113 -16.57 -14.91 10.69
C LYS A 113 -15.17 -14.89 11.32
N PHE A 114 -14.68 -13.72 11.73
CA PHE A 114 -13.32 -13.52 12.21
C PHE A 114 -13.23 -13.04 13.66
N GLN A 115 -14.35 -12.57 14.23
CA GLN A 115 -14.39 -11.92 15.54
C GLN A 115 -13.82 -12.78 16.67
N GLU A 116 -13.92 -14.11 16.57
CA GLU A 116 -13.39 -15.05 17.56
C GLU A 116 -11.95 -15.50 17.26
N ASN A 117 -11.48 -15.36 16.03
CA ASN A 117 -10.20 -15.91 15.55
C ASN A 117 -9.11 -14.86 15.34
N LEU A 118 -9.48 -13.61 15.07
CA LEU A 118 -8.54 -12.53 14.75
C LEU A 118 -8.53 -11.44 15.82
N GLU A 119 -7.35 -10.87 16.03
CA GLU A 119 -7.13 -9.66 16.82
C GLU A 119 -6.33 -8.65 15.99
N ILE A 120 -6.97 -7.56 15.57
CA ILE A 120 -6.31 -6.47 14.86
C ILE A 120 -5.54 -5.64 15.88
N ARG A 121 -4.21 -5.68 15.84
CA ARG A 121 -3.36 -4.96 16.82
C ARG A 121 -2.93 -3.60 16.30
N ASN A 122 -2.40 -3.56 15.08
CA ASN A 122 -1.88 -2.33 14.49
C ASN A 122 -2.56 -2.04 13.16
N ILE A 123 -2.93 -0.77 12.98
CA ILE A 123 -3.37 -0.22 11.71
C ILE A 123 -2.44 0.95 11.41
N ILE A 124 -1.45 0.69 10.58
CA ILE A 124 -0.34 1.60 10.26
C ILE A 124 -0.60 2.16 8.87
N THR A 125 -0.81 3.48 8.76
CA THR A 125 -0.99 4.16 7.48
C THR A 125 0.26 4.96 7.14
N LEU A 126 0.94 4.60 6.06
CA LEU A 126 2.11 5.33 5.56
C LEU A 126 1.66 6.46 4.63
N ILE A 127 2.28 7.62 4.80
CA ILE A 127 2.06 8.83 4.02
C ILE A 127 3.40 9.29 3.46
N ASP A 128 3.52 9.41 2.14
CA ASP A 128 4.61 10.17 1.54
C ASP A 128 4.32 11.66 1.72
N ILE A 129 5.07 12.30 2.63
CA ILE A 129 4.86 13.70 2.99
C ILE A 129 5.01 14.65 1.79
N ARG A 130 5.81 14.28 0.78
CA ARG A 130 6.02 15.08 -0.43
C ARG A 130 4.74 15.20 -1.25
N ASN A 131 3.92 14.16 -1.22
CA ASN A 131 2.72 14.02 -2.05
C ASN A 131 1.42 14.25 -1.26
N TYR A 132 1.49 14.61 0.02
CA TYR A 132 0.33 14.72 0.92
C TYR A 132 -0.77 15.63 0.39
N ASP A 133 -0.46 16.89 0.07
CA ASP A 133 -1.48 17.88 -0.36
C ASP A 133 -2.13 17.49 -1.69
N MET A 134 -1.32 16.99 -2.63
CA MET A 134 -1.80 16.55 -3.93
C MET A 134 -2.80 15.39 -3.78
N TYR A 135 -2.44 14.36 -2.99
CA TYR A 135 -3.33 13.22 -2.78
C TYR A 135 -4.57 13.58 -1.96
N LEU A 136 -4.43 14.44 -0.95
CA LEU A 136 -5.57 14.92 -0.17
C LEU A 136 -6.55 15.73 -1.03
N LYS A 137 -6.04 16.57 -1.94
CA LYS A 137 -6.87 17.37 -2.86
C LYS A 137 -7.56 16.50 -3.92
N ASN A 138 -6.82 15.58 -4.55
CA ASN A 138 -7.29 14.86 -5.74
C ASN A 138 -8.02 13.54 -5.41
N PHE A 139 -7.70 12.92 -4.27
CA PHE A 139 -8.21 11.59 -3.87
C PHE A 139 -8.72 11.58 -2.43
N LYS A 140 -9.29 12.71 -1.99
CA LYS A 140 -9.78 12.96 -0.63
C LYS A 140 -10.50 11.76 -0.01
N GLU A 141 -11.45 11.18 -0.75
CA GLU A 141 -12.28 10.07 -0.29
C GLU A 141 -11.47 8.85 0.16
N PHE A 142 -10.49 8.42 -0.65
CA PHE A 142 -9.64 7.26 -0.35
C PHE A 142 -8.59 7.61 0.70
N TYR A 143 -7.98 8.79 0.55
CA TYR A 143 -6.87 9.22 1.39
C TYR A 143 -7.32 9.52 2.83
N GLU A 144 -8.42 10.25 3.01
CA GLU A 144 -9.01 10.46 4.34
C GLU A 144 -9.50 9.15 4.96
N ASN A 145 -10.05 8.21 4.17
CA ASN A 145 -10.49 6.92 4.69
C ASN A 145 -9.32 6.15 5.33
N GLN A 146 -8.16 6.12 4.66
CA GLN A 146 -6.93 5.50 5.17
C GLN A 146 -6.39 6.22 6.42
N ILE A 147 -6.40 7.56 6.42
CA ILE A 147 -5.92 8.39 7.54
C ILE A 147 -6.80 8.22 8.79
N ARG A 148 -8.12 8.33 8.63
CA ARG A 148 -9.10 8.31 9.73
C ARG A 148 -9.21 6.96 10.43
N LYS A 149 -8.85 5.88 9.74
CA LYS A 149 -8.92 4.51 10.27
C LYS A 149 -7.59 4.00 10.85
N ALA A 150 -6.52 4.80 10.75
CA ALA A 150 -5.22 4.44 11.27
C ALA A 150 -5.14 4.62 12.80
N ASN A 151 -4.38 3.74 13.45
CA ASN A 151 -3.94 3.91 14.84
C ASN A 151 -2.54 4.57 14.88
N LYS A 152 -1.73 4.31 13.85
CA LYS A 152 -0.41 4.90 13.66
C LYS A 152 -0.31 5.47 12.26
N ILE A 153 0.19 6.69 12.14
CA ILE A 153 0.46 7.35 10.87
C ILE A 153 1.95 7.58 10.77
N VAL A 154 2.55 7.16 9.65
CA VAL A 154 3.99 7.26 9.42
C VAL A 154 4.23 8.22 8.28
N LEU A 155 4.91 9.32 8.57
CA LEU A 155 5.37 10.27 7.54
C LEU A 155 6.66 9.75 6.92
N SER A 156 6.53 8.98 5.85
CA SER A 156 7.65 8.52 5.02
C SER A 156 8.30 9.69 4.28
N ARG A 157 9.59 9.56 3.98
CA ARG A 157 10.43 10.61 3.36
C ARG A 157 10.44 11.95 4.13
N SER A 158 10.19 11.93 5.43
CA SER A 158 10.28 13.13 6.28
C SER A 158 11.66 13.79 6.22
N GLN A 159 12.73 13.03 5.96
CA GLN A 159 14.08 13.56 5.78
C GLN A 159 14.29 14.38 4.50
N LEU A 160 13.34 14.36 3.55
CA LEU A 160 13.45 15.06 2.27
C LEU A 160 12.66 16.37 2.22
N VAL A 161 12.07 16.80 3.34
CA VAL A 161 11.29 18.03 3.43
C VAL A 161 11.71 18.85 4.63
N ASP A 162 11.39 20.14 4.62
CA ASP A 162 11.67 21.03 5.73
C ASP A 162 10.70 20.82 6.92
N LYS A 163 11.04 21.44 8.06
CA LYS A 163 10.24 21.37 9.28
C LYS A 163 8.86 22.01 9.13
N THR A 164 8.74 23.04 8.29
CA THR A 164 7.47 23.73 8.05
C THR A 164 6.47 22.78 7.43
N LYS A 165 6.87 22.09 6.35
CA LYS A 165 6.06 21.07 5.68
C LYS A 165 5.66 19.94 6.62
N ILE A 166 6.57 19.50 7.49
CA ILE A 166 6.27 18.48 8.51
C ILE A 166 5.18 18.97 9.46
N ASN A 167 5.33 20.16 10.04
CA ASN A 167 4.38 20.73 10.99
C ASN A 167 3.00 20.95 10.35
N ASP A 168 2.95 21.56 9.16
CA ASP A 168 1.69 21.79 8.43
C ASP A 168 0.95 20.48 8.13
N THR A 169 1.71 19.44 7.74
CA THR A 169 1.15 18.11 7.48
C THR A 169 0.63 17.48 8.78
N ILE A 170 1.36 17.59 9.89
CA ILE A 170 0.93 17.09 11.21
C ILE A 170 -0.36 17.78 11.65
N ASP A 171 -0.46 19.10 11.54
CA ASP A 171 -1.65 19.86 11.91
C ASP A 171 -2.87 19.47 11.07
N SER A 172 -2.66 19.26 9.77
CA SER A 172 -3.68 18.75 8.85
C SER A 172 -4.14 17.34 9.25
N LEU A 173 -3.19 16.44 9.55
CA LEU A 173 -3.49 15.07 9.98
C LEU A 173 -4.24 15.03 11.31
N ARG A 174 -3.91 15.90 12.27
CA ARG A 174 -4.59 15.97 13.56
C ARG A 174 -6.06 16.38 13.44
N LYS A 175 -6.40 17.20 12.43
CA LYS A 175 -7.80 17.54 12.10
C LYS A 175 -8.56 16.34 11.53
N LEU A 176 -7.88 15.45 10.81
CA LEU A 176 -8.48 14.24 10.24
C LEU A 176 -8.56 13.09 11.25
N ASN A 177 -7.52 12.90 12.05
CA ASN A 177 -7.39 11.84 13.03
C ASN A 177 -6.60 12.33 14.26
N SER A 178 -7.32 12.76 15.29
CA SER A 178 -6.72 13.25 16.53
C SER A 178 -6.09 12.14 17.38
N ARG A 179 -6.51 10.88 17.19
CA ARG A 179 -6.14 9.74 18.04
C ARG A 179 -4.91 8.97 17.57
N ALA A 180 -4.58 9.06 16.28
CA ALA A 180 -3.43 8.33 15.75
C ALA A 180 -2.11 8.83 16.34
N GLU A 181 -1.22 7.91 16.68
CA GLU A 181 0.18 8.24 16.90
C GLU A 181 0.80 8.67 15.56
N ILE A 182 1.59 9.75 15.54
CA ILE A 182 2.23 10.23 14.32
C ILE A 182 3.74 10.08 14.47
N ILE A 183 4.34 9.29 13.58
CA ILE A 183 5.76 8.95 13.56
C ILE A 183 6.40 9.60 12.33
N TYR A 184 7.45 10.38 12.54
CA TYR A 184 8.18 11.07 11.46
C TYR A 184 9.68 11.08 11.78
N LYS A 185 10.33 9.95 11.51
CA LYS A 185 11.78 9.80 11.63
C LYS A 185 12.39 9.56 10.25
N PRO A 186 13.67 9.92 10.04
CA PRO A 186 14.41 9.46 8.87
C PRO A 186 14.31 7.93 8.73
N TRP A 187 14.25 7.44 7.49
CA TRP A 187 14.03 6.03 7.21
C TRP A 187 14.99 5.08 7.94
N GLU A 188 16.27 5.45 7.97
CA GLU A 188 17.33 4.68 8.65
C GLU A 188 17.18 4.63 10.17
N SER A 189 16.45 5.57 10.75
CA SER A 189 16.21 5.66 12.20
C SER A 189 14.90 4.98 12.63
N LEU A 190 14.03 4.62 11.69
CA LEU A 190 12.84 3.81 12.00
C LEU A 190 13.28 2.41 12.41
N ASN A 191 12.61 1.83 13.39
CA ASN A 191 12.86 0.47 13.84
C ASN A 191 11.58 -0.18 14.37
N ALA A 192 11.61 -1.48 14.60
CA ALA A 192 10.45 -2.27 15.01
C ALA A 192 9.74 -1.73 16.25
N LYS A 193 10.47 -1.15 17.21
CA LYS A 193 9.89 -0.62 18.46
C LYS A 193 9.02 0.61 18.22
N ASP A 194 9.21 1.32 17.11
CA ASP A 194 8.36 2.45 16.75
C ASP A 194 6.95 2.00 16.34
N PHE A 195 6.79 0.74 15.91
CA PHE A 195 5.54 0.25 15.33
C PHE A 195 4.90 -0.85 16.14
N LEU A 196 5.70 -1.73 16.73
CA LEU A 196 5.25 -2.93 17.40
C LEU A 196 5.61 -2.80 18.87
N ILE A 197 4.60 -3.00 19.73
CA ILE A 197 4.84 -3.11 21.17
C ILE A 197 5.62 -4.42 21.36
N ILE A 198 6.95 -4.31 21.49
CA ILE A 198 7.81 -5.45 21.79
C ILE A 198 7.54 -5.81 23.25
N ASN A 199 6.74 -6.85 23.46
CA ASN A 199 6.44 -7.53 24.73
C ASN A 199 7.03 -6.85 25.98
N ASN A 200 6.26 -5.94 26.56
CA ASN A 200 6.19 -5.73 28.00
C ASN A 200 4.90 -4.97 28.34
N VAL A 201 3.98 -5.71 28.95
CA VAL A 201 2.83 -5.27 29.76
C VAL A 201 1.74 -4.46 29.05
N GLU A 202 0.60 -5.14 28.92
CA GLU A 202 -0.78 -4.64 29.04
C GLU A 202 -1.04 -3.18 28.63
N ASN A 203 -1.27 -2.95 27.35
CA ASN A 203 -2.20 -1.91 26.94
C ASN A 203 -3.04 -2.46 25.78
N LYS A 204 -4.13 -3.14 26.14
CA LYS A 204 -5.24 -3.37 25.22
C LYS A 204 -5.78 -1.99 24.86
N ILE A 205 -5.39 -1.47 23.70
CA ILE A 205 -6.09 -0.32 23.14
C ILE A 205 -7.44 -0.87 22.70
N GLU A 206 -8.49 -0.57 23.46
CA GLU A 206 -9.86 -0.77 23.01
C GLU A 206 -10.02 -0.03 21.68
N ILE A 207 -10.05 -0.77 20.58
CA ILE A 207 -10.63 -0.27 19.34
C ILE A 207 -12.06 0.09 19.73
N PRO A 208 -12.48 1.37 19.65
CA PRO A 208 -13.86 1.70 19.93
C PRO A 208 -14.69 0.93 18.93
N LEU A 209 -15.33 -0.15 19.39
CA LEU A 209 -16.46 -0.74 18.71
C LEU A 209 -17.46 0.39 18.63
N THR A 210 -17.54 1.05 17.47
CA THR A 210 -18.69 1.88 17.19
C THR A 210 -19.88 0.96 17.31
N LYS A 211 -20.59 1.03 18.45
CA LYS A 211 -21.89 0.40 18.62
C LYS A 211 -22.71 0.79 17.39
N PRO A 212 -23.46 -0.13 16.76
CA PRO A 212 -24.23 0.14 15.55
C PRO A 212 -25.44 1.07 15.80
N GLU A 213 -25.42 1.91 16.83
CA GLU A 213 -26.59 2.65 17.30
C GLU A 213 -26.76 4.06 16.74
N ASN A 214 -25.93 4.51 15.80
CA ASN A 214 -26.18 5.77 15.08
C ASN A 214 -25.84 5.73 13.58
N ILE A 215 -26.18 4.63 12.90
CA ILE A 215 -26.04 4.52 11.42
C ILE A 215 -27.06 5.42 10.69
N LYS A 216 -28.09 5.95 11.37
CA LYS A 216 -29.10 6.84 10.75
C LYS A 216 -28.58 8.24 10.35
N ALA A 217 -27.35 8.61 10.71
CA ALA A 217 -26.75 9.90 10.32
C ALA A 217 -25.59 9.79 9.31
N LEU A 218 -25.21 8.58 8.86
CA LEU A 218 -24.39 8.42 7.67
C LEU A 218 -25.31 8.64 6.46
N ARG A 219 -25.53 9.92 6.14
CA ARG A 219 -26.01 10.34 4.82
C ARG A 219 -25.28 9.49 3.78
N ARG A 220 -26.01 9.02 2.77
CA ARG A 220 -25.51 8.38 1.55
C ARG A 220 -24.42 9.27 0.91
N GLU A 221 -23.19 9.24 1.42
CA GLU A 221 -22.04 9.61 0.62
C GLU A 221 -21.95 8.53 -0.47
N LYS A 222 -21.97 8.96 -1.73
CA LYS A 222 -21.63 8.07 -2.84
C LYS A 222 -20.20 7.62 -2.60
N SER A 223 -20.05 6.42 -2.04
CA SER A 223 -18.75 5.81 -1.77
C SER A 223 -18.30 5.10 -3.04
N HIS A 224 -17.34 5.69 -3.75
CA HIS A 224 -16.82 5.10 -4.98
C HIS A 224 -15.92 3.89 -4.67
N ASN A 225 -16.01 2.85 -5.49
CA ASN A 225 -15.01 1.79 -5.45
C ASN A 225 -13.71 2.29 -6.11
N ALA A 226 -12.56 1.78 -5.68
CA ALA A 226 -11.27 2.08 -6.31
C ALA A 226 -11.31 1.93 -7.85
N LYS A 227 -12.00 0.92 -8.38
CA LYS A 227 -12.13 0.72 -9.84
C LYS A 227 -12.92 1.78 -10.59
N GLU A 228 -13.76 2.55 -9.90
CA GLU A 228 -14.53 3.63 -10.52
C GLU A 228 -13.69 4.90 -10.69
N VAL A 229 -12.61 5.02 -9.91
CA VAL A 229 -11.75 6.22 -9.85
C VAL A 229 -10.38 5.96 -10.45
N PHE A 230 -9.85 4.76 -10.27
CA PHE A 230 -8.51 4.37 -10.68
C PHE A 230 -8.53 3.37 -11.82
N GLU A 231 -7.60 3.56 -12.75
CA GLU A 231 -7.40 2.74 -13.93
C GLU A 231 -5.98 2.17 -13.89
N SER A 232 -5.81 0.93 -14.34
CA SER A 232 -4.50 0.38 -14.71
C SER A 232 -4.41 0.28 -16.23
N TYR A 233 -3.27 0.65 -16.77
CA TYR A 233 -3.00 0.64 -18.20
C TYR A 233 -1.61 0.06 -18.50
N PRO A 234 -1.55 -1.24 -18.83
CA PRO A 234 -0.31 -1.86 -19.30
C PRO A 234 -0.04 -1.48 -20.76
N ILE A 235 1.20 -1.11 -21.04
CA ILE A 235 1.71 -0.78 -22.37
C ILE A 235 2.91 -1.70 -22.62
N GLU A 236 2.81 -2.56 -23.64
CA GLU A 236 3.96 -3.34 -24.10
C GLU A 236 4.95 -2.41 -24.82
N ILE A 237 6.23 -2.57 -24.49
CA ILE A 237 7.32 -1.85 -25.16
C ILE A 237 7.92 -2.78 -26.20
N ASP A 238 7.85 -2.37 -27.46
CA ASP A 238 8.36 -3.14 -28.58
C ASP A 238 9.90 -3.00 -28.69
N GLU A 239 10.42 -1.78 -28.54
CA GLU A 239 11.83 -1.44 -28.75
C GLU A 239 12.70 -1.56 -27.48
N ASN A 240 13.99 -1.78 -27.66
CA ASN A 240 14.95 -1.63 -26.56
C ASN A 240 15.17 -0.14 -26.31
N THR A 241 15.14 0.28 -25.04
CA THR A 241 15.26 1.69 -24.65
C THR A 241 16.15 1.82 -23.43
N SER A 242 16.71 3.01 -23.20
CA SER A 242 17.51 3.27 -22.01
C SER A 242 16.64 3.59 -20.80
N VAL A 243 17.14 3.27 -19.59
CA VAL A 243 16.49 3.65 -18.34
C VAL A 243 16.30 5.17 -18.25
N GLN A 244 17.30 5.93 -18.72
CA GLN A 244 17.29 7.39 -18.71
C GLN A 244 16.18 7.96 -19.61
N GLU A 245 15.88 7.31 -20.73
CA GLU A 245 14.78 7.71 -21.61
C GLU A 245 13.42 7.49 -20.95
N ILE A 246 13.21 6.34 -20.31
CA ILE A 246 11.99 6.07 -19.55
C ILE A 246 11.83 7.06 -18.39
N GLN A 247 12.91 7.36 -17.67
CA GLN A 247 12.89 8.37 -16.60
C GLN A 247 12.44 9.74 -17.15
N LYS A 248 13.03 10.20 -18.27
CA LYS A 248 12.63 11.46 -18.92
C LYS A 248 11.16 11.48 -19.34
N LYS A 249 10.61 10.35 -19.82
CA LYS A 249 9.17 10.24 -20.14
C LYS A 249 8.32 10.49 -18.89
N PHE A 250 8.71 9.94 -17.74
CA PHE A 250 8.00 10.20 -16.48
C PHE A 250 8.20 11.63 -15.94
N GLU A 251 9.37 12.22 -16.14
CA GLU A 251 9.59 13.66 -15.86
C GLU A 251 8.67 14.54 -16.71
N PHE A 252 8.48 14.21 -17.99
CA PHE A 252 7.54 14.92 -18.87
C PHE A 252 6.09 14.75 -18.43
N ILE A 253 5.71 13.52 -18.06
CA ILE A 253 4.38 13.22 -17.50
C ILE A 253 4.12 14.04 -16.23
N ALA A 254 5.08 14.10 -15.30
CA ALA A 254 4.92 14.80 -14.03
C ALA A 254 4.66 16.30 -14.21
N ASN A 255 5.13 16.88 -15.32
CA ASN A 255 4.99 18.30 -15.64
C ASN A 255 3.87 18.60 -16.66
N SER A 256 2.99 17.62 -16.96
CA SER A 256 1.96 17.78 -17.99
C SER A 256 0.61 17.17 -17.58
N GLU A 257 -0.45 17.96 -17.65
CA GLU A 257 -1.82 17.47 -17.42
C GLU A 257 -2.35 16.59 -18.56
N LYS A 258 -1.64 16.53 -19.68
CA LYS A 258 -2.06 15.84 -20.92
C LYS A 258 -2.30 14.33 -20.74
N TYR A 259 -1.63 13.72 -19.76
CA TYR A 259 -1.60 12.27 -19.54
C TYR A 259 -2.61 11.78 -18.51
N GLY A 260 -3.30 12.69 -17.82
CA GLY A 260 -4.10 12.39 -16.64
C GLY A 260 -3.26 12.35 -15.36
N ASN A 261 -3.87 11.93 -14.25
CA ASN A 261 -3.15 11.86 -12.97
C ASN A 261 -2.44 10.52 -12.84
N ILE A 262 -1.14 10.48 -13.12
CA ILE A 262 -0.33 9.28 -12.93
C ILE A 262 0.09 9.15 -11.48
N LEU A 263 -0.18 8.00 -10.86
CA LEU A 263 0.03 7.78 -9.42
C LEU A 263 1.16 6.81 -9.13
N ARG A 264 1.29 5.78 -9.96
CA ARG A 264 2.38 4.82 -9.94
C ARG A 264 2.59 4.32 -11.35
N ALA A 265 3.82 3.97 -11.67
CA ALA A 265 4.07 3.06 -12.76
C ALA A 265 5.15 2.07 -12.36
N LYS A 266 5.09 0.88 -12.94
CA LYS A 266 6.19 -0.06 -12.92
C LYS A 266 6.43 -0.57 -14.30
N GLY A 267 7.63 -1.04 -14.53
CA GLY A 267 7.85 -1.76 -15.76
C GLY A 267 9.11 -2.59 -15.76
N ILE A 268 9.15 -3.43 -16.77
CA ILE A 268 10.33 -4.17 -17.15
C ILE A 268 10.67 -3.71 -18.57
N LEU A 269 11.92 -3.34 -18.79
CA LEU A 269 12.43 -2.97 -20.10
C LEU A 269 13.72 -3.74 -20.38
N ARG A 270 14.02 -3.93 -21.66
CA ARG A 270 15.32 -4.39 -22.09
C ARG A 270 16.12 -3.18 -22.57
N GLY A 271 17.24 -2.93 -21.91
CA GLY A 271 18.19 -1.90 -22.25
C GLY A 271 18.77 -2.11 -23.65
N ILE A 272 19.22 -1.01 -24.25
CA ILE A 272 19.99 -1.05 -25.52
C ILE A 272 21.33 -1.78 -25.37
N ASP A 273 21.82 -1.90 -24.13
CA ASP A 273 22.97 -2.72 -23.71
C ASP A 273 22.65 -4.22 -23.61
N GLY A 274 21.38 -4.61 -23.81
CA GLY A 274 20.91 -5.99 -23.72
C GLY A 274 20.56 -6.45 -22.30
N VAL A 275 20.79 -5.63 -21.28
CA VAL A 275 20.46 -5.90 -19.87
C VAL A 275 18.97 -5.68 -19.63
N TYR A 276 18.38 -6.38 -18.67
CA TYR A 276 17.00 -6.14 -18.26
C TYR A 276 16.96 -5.24 -17.05
N TYR A 277 16.04 -4.29 -17.06
CA TYR A 277 15.80 -3.38 -15.95
C TYR A 277 14.37 -3.50 -15.48
N GLN A 278 14.18 -3.56 -14.17
CA GLN A 278 12.91 -3.27 -13.54
C GLN A 278 12.95 -1.84 -13.02
N PHE A 279 11.88 -1.08 -13.23
CA PHE A 279 11.74 0.24 -12.64
C PHE A 279 10.43 0.40 -11.87
N ASP A 280 10.47 1.33 -10.93
CA ASP A 280 9.37 1.81 -10.12
C ASP A 280 9.32 3.34 -10.23
N TYR A 281 8.13 3.86 -10.48
CA TYR A 281 7.85 5.28 -10.55
C TYR A 281 6.67 5.63 -9.63
N VAL A 282 6.84 6.71 -8.87
CA VAL A 282 5.75 7.49 -8.29
C VAL A 282 6.08 8.98 -8.45
N PRO A 283 5.10 9.89 -8.33
CA PRO A 283 5.38 11.32 -8.37
C PRO A 283 6.55 11.69 -7.45
N ASN A 284 7.55 12.37 -8.01
CA ASN A 284 8.81 12.79 -7.38
C ASN A 284 9.87 11.69 -7.13
N GLU A 285 9.68 10.47 -7.66
CA GLU A 285 10.66 9.39 -7.47
C GLU A 285 10.63 8.38 -8.62
N PHE A 286 11.77 8.22 -9.29
CA PHE A 286 12.01 7.15 -10.25
C PHE A 286 13.19 6.31 -9.76
N LYS A 287 13.02 4.99 -9.73
CA LYS A 287 14.07 4.04 -9.35
C LYS A 287 14.11 2.91 -10.35
N SER A 288 15.31 2.42 -10.62
CA SER A 288 15.54 1.27 -11.48
C SER A 288 16.58 0.35 -10.87
N ARG A 289 16.47 -0.94 -11.19
CA ARG A 289 17.47 -1.96 -10.86
C ARG A 289 17.66 -2.91 -12.02
N GLU A 290 18.86 -3.44 -12.15
CA GLU A 290 19.14 -4.55 -13.07
C GLU A 290 18.45 -5.82 -12.58
N ILE A 291 17.92 -6.60 -13.52
CA ILE A 291 17.39 -7.93 -13.31
C ILE A 291 18.02 -8.89 -14.30
N ARG A 292 18.08 -10.17 -13.95
CA ARG A 292 18.76 -11.18 -14.78
C ARG A 292 18.10 -11.33 -16.15
N TRP A 293 16.78 -11.44 -16.18
CA TRP A 293 16.02 -11.70 -17.40
C TRP A 293 14.52 -11.50 -17.17
N SER A 294 13.79 -11.20 -18.26
CA SER A 294 12.33 -11.22 -18.31
C SER A 294 11.84 -11.57 -19.71
N ASN A 295 10.72 -12.29 -19.80
CA ASN A 295 9.99 -12.48 -21.06
C ASN A 295 9.05 -11.33 -21.40
N LYS A 296 8.95 -10.31 -20.53
CA LYS A 296 8.06 -9.16 -20.68
C LYS A 296 8.87 -7.88 -20.83
N LYS A 297 8.43 -7.03 -21.76
CA LYS A 297 8.79 -5.61 -21.83
C LYS A 297 7.49 -4.81 -21.72
N VAL A 298 7.24 -4.23 -20.55
CA VAL A 298 5.94 -3.64 -20.23
C VAL A 298 6.11 -2.47 -19.28
N VAL A 299 5.27 -1.46 -19.46
CA VAL A 299 5.04 -0.36 -18.51
C VAL A 299 3.59 -0.49 -18.05
N SER A 300 3.36 -0.83 -16.78
CA SER A 300 2.04 -0.78 -16.16
C SER A 300 1.86 0.55 -15.44
N ILE A 301 0.88 1.33 -15.86
CA ILE A 301 0.59 2.66 -15.31
C ILE A 301 -0.70 2.61 -14.51
N ILE A 302 -0.66 3.10 -13.27
CA ILE A 302 -1.84 3.27 -12.42
C ILE A 302 -2.10 4.76 -12.25
N GLY A 303 -3.34 5.18 -12.48
CA GLY A 303 -3.74 6.57 -12.27
C GLY A 303 -5.24 6.80 -12.36
N SER A 304 -5.65 8.06 -12.48
CA SER A 304 -7.05 8.45 -12.67
C SER A 304 -7.20 9.34 -13.89
N LYS A 305 -8.28 9.15 -14.67
CA LYS A 305 -8.54 9.91 -15.91
C LYS A 305 -7.37 9.78 -16.89
N LEU A 306 -6.88 8.56 -17.07
CA LEU A 306 -5.68 8.30 -17.87
C LEU A 306 -5.95 8.61 -19.35
N ASN A 307 -5.10 9.45 -19.96
CA ASN A 307 -5.15 9.66 -21.41
C ASN A 307 -4.37 8.56 -22.14
N LYS A 308 -5.02 7.39 -22.26
CA LYS A 308 -4.44 6.17 -22.84
C LYS A 308 -3.84 6.38 -24.24
N LYS A 309 -4.46 7.23 -25.07
CA LYS A 309 -3.96 7.55 -26.42
C LYS A 309 -2.62 8.28 -26.38
N GLU A 310 -2.49 9.28 -25.50
CA GLU A 310 -1.24 10.05 -25.39
C GLU A 310 -0.17 9.27 -24.64
N LEU A 311 -0.53 8.42 -23.68
CA LEU A 311 0.38 7.48 -23.04
C LEU A 311 0.95 6.47 -24.05
N LEU A 312 0.10 5.86 -24.89
CA LEU A 312 0.58 4.96 -25.94
C LEU A 312 1.60 5.64 -26.87
N LYS A 313 1.30 6.85 -27.34
CA LYS A 313 2.21 7.61 -28.22
C LYS A 313 3.55 7.97 -27.56
N LEU A 314 3.60 8.01 -26.23
CA LEU A 314 4.82 8.36 -25.50
C LEU A 314 5.73 7.12 -25.31
N PHE A 315 5.12 5.94 -25.14
CA PHE A 315 5.82 4.70 -24.82
C PHE A 315 6.02 3.74 -26.00
N LYS A 316 5.22 3.84 -27.06
CA LYS A 316 5.46 3.23 -28.37
C LYS A 316 6.15 4.21 -29.30
#